data_AF-A0A435G012-F1
#
_entry.id   AF-A0A435G012-F1
#
_cell.length_a   1.000
_cell.length_b   1.000
_cell.length_c   1.000
_cell.angle_alpha   90.00
_cell.angle_beta   90.00
_cell.angle_gamma   90.00
#
_symmetry.space_group_name_H-M   'P 1'
#
loop_
_entity.id
_entity.type
_entity.pdbx_description
1 polymer ?
#
loop_
_entity_poly.entity_id
_entity_poly.type
_entity_poly.pdbx_seq_one_letter_code
_entity_poly.pdbx_strand_id
1 'polypeptide(L)' 'MIDRIVSELGPWNWMVLGFVLLVMEIIAPGIFMLWIGIAALIIGAVSLLIWDTGFWTW' A
#
# COMPACT_ATOMS: atom_id res chain seq x y z
N MET A 1 -18.91 -2.18 -6.16
CA MET A 1 -18.38 -3.30 -5.33
C MET A 1 -16.92 -3.07 -4.96
N ILE A 2 -16.00 -2.87 -5.91
CA ILE A 2 -14.57 -2.63 -5.61
C ILE A 2 -14.37 -1.37 -4.76
N ASP A 3 -15.03 -0.27 -5.11
CA ASP A 3 -15.00 1.00 -4.35
C ASP A 3 -15.28 0.81 -2.85
N ARG A 4 -16.31 0.01 -2.52
CA ARG A 4 -16.66 -0.34 -1.15
C ARG A 4 -15.57 -1.13 -0.43
N ILE A 5 -14.90 -2.05 -1.12
CA ILE A 5 -13.82 -2.85 -0.54
C ILE A 5 -12.62 -1.94 -0.23
N VAL A 6 -12.29 -1.03 -1.15
CA VAL A 6 -11.21 -0.06 -0.95
C VAL A 6 -11.52 0.85 0.23
N SER A 7 -12.75 1.34 0.37
CA SER A 7 -13.11 2.19 1.52
C SER A 7 -13.13 1.44 2.85
N GLU A 8 -13.55 0.17 2.86
CA GLU A 8 -13.54 -0.67 4.07
C GLU A 8 -12.11 -1.06 4.52
N LEU A 9 -11.15 -1.19 3.59
CA LEU A 9 -9.75 -1.53 3.90
C LEU A 9 -8.94 -0.36 4.49
N GLY A 10 -9.28 0.87 4.12
CA GLY A 10 -8.57 2.08 4.58
C GLY A 10 -7.04 1.98 4.44
N PRO A 11 -6.26 2.13 5.52
CA PRO A 11 -4.79 2.11 5.45
C PRO A 11 -4.19 0.77 4.99
N TRP A 12 -4.94 -0.35 5.06
CA TRP A 12 -4.48 -1.64 4.54
C TRP A 12 -4.34 -1.69 3.02
N ASN A 13 -4.96 -0.75 2.29
CA ASN A 13 -4.80 -0.66 0.83
C ASN A 13 -3.33 -0.51 0.42
N TRP A 14 -2.53 0.22 1.21
CA TRP A 14 -1.11 0.40 0.96
C TRP A 14 -0.31 -0.89 1.10
N MET A 15 -0.69 -1.75 2.06
CA MET A 15 -0.07 -3.05 2.24
C MET A 15 -0.34 -3.95 1.02
N VAL A 16 -1.60 -4.02 0.59
CA VAL A 16 -2.00 -4.80 -0.58
C VAL A 16 -1.27 -4.30 -1.83
N LEU A 17 -1.25 -2.99 -2.08
CA LEU A 17 -0.56 -2.40 -3.21
C LEU A 17 0.94 -2.72 -3.18
N GLY A 18 1.58 -2.59 -2.02
CA GLY A 18 3.01 -2.90 -1.84
C GLY A 18 3.34 -4.34 -2.22
N PHE A 19 2.59 -5.31 -1.71
CA PHE A 19 2.80 -6.72 -2.06
C PHE A 19 2.52 -7.02 -3.53
N VAL A 20 1.48 -6.43 -4.13
CA VAL A 20 1.20 -6.59 -5.55
C VAL A 20 2.36 -6.08 -6.40
N LEU A 21 2.92 -4.91 -6.08
CA LEU A 21 4.07 -4.34 -6.80
C LEU A 21 5.32 -5.20 -6.67
N LEU A 22 5.58 -5.77 -5.49
CA LEU A 22 6.70 -6.69 -5.27
C LEU A 22 6.53 -7.99 -6.08
N VAL A 23 5.32 -8.54 -6.14
CA VAL A 23 5.01 -9.69 -7.00
C VAL A 23 5.19 -9.34 -8.48
N MET A 24 4.75 -8.16 -8.91
CA MET A 24 4.90 -7.73 -10.29
C MET A 24 6.37 -7.57 -10.70
N GLU A 25 7.26 -7.15 -9.81
CA GLU A 25 8.70 -7.09 -10.12
C GLU A 25 9.27 -8.48 -10.50
N ILE A 26 8.78 -9.55 -9.86
CA ILE A 26 9.21 -10.92 -10.17
C ILE A 26 8.72 -11.34 -11.57
N ILE A 27 7.52 -10.88 -11.96
CA ILE A 27 6.90 -11.21 -13.26
C ILE A 27 7.52 -10.39 -14.39
N ALA A 28 7.79 -9.11 -14.15
CA ALA A 28 8.27 -8.15 -15.14
C ALA A 28 9.51 -7.39 -14.61
N PRO A 29 10.67 -8.07 -14.55
CA PRO A 29 11.90 -7.47 -14.02
C PRO A 29 12.37 -6.32 -14.90
N GLY A 30 12.84 -5.23 -14.27
CA GLY A 30 13.42 -4.07 -14.97
C GLY A 30 12.52 -2.83 -15.06
N ILE A 31 11.28 -2.89 -14.55
CA ILE A 31 10.39 -1.73 -14.40
C ILE A 31 10.58 -1.05 -13.02
N PHE A 32 11.50 -1.55 -12.18
CA PHE A 32 11.87 -0.98 -10.87
C PHE A 32 10.68 -0.80 -9.91
N MET A 33 9.73 -1.74 -9.94
CA MET A 33 8.54 -1.77 -9.08
C MET A 33 8.89 -2.05 -7.62
N LEU A 34 10.04 -2.69 -7.36
CA LEU A 34 10.56 -2.95 -6.02
C LEU A 34 10.50 -1.70 -5.12
N TRP A 35 11.01 -0.57 -5.62
CA TRP A 35 11.12 0.66 -4.83
C TRP A 35 9.76 1.25 -4.47
N ILE A 36 8.82 1.23 -5.42
CA ILE A 36 7.46 1.71 -5.20
C ILE A 36 6.71 0.76 -4.25
N GLY A 37 6.93 -0.55 -4.38
CA GLY A 37 6.39 -1.55 -3.47
C GLY A 37 6.87 -1.35 -2.03
N ILE A 38 8.17 -1.15 -1.82
CA ILE A 38 8.73 -0.84 -0.50
C ILE A 38 8.16 0.46 0.05
N ALA A 39 8.09 1.53 -0.76
CA ALA A 39 7.51 2.80 -0.33
C ALA A 39 6.04 2.64 0.11
N ALA A 40 5.24 1.87 -0.63
CA ALA A 40 3.86 1.57 -0.27
C ALA A 40 3.77 0.78 1.05
N LEU A 41 4.63 -0.21 1.28
CA LEU A 41 4.68 -0.94 2.56
C LEU A 41 5.06 -0.04 3.73
N ILE A 42 6.03 0.88 3.54
CA ILE A 42 6.44 1.83 4.58
C ILE A 42 5.28 2.78 4.91
N ILE A 43 4.64 3.38 3.90
CA ILE A 43 3.49 4.26 4.11
C ILE A 43 2.31 3.51 4.73
N GLY A 44 2.07 2.26 4.32
CA GLY A 44 1.05 1.41 4.93
C GLY A 44 1.35 1.14 6.40
N ALA A 45 2.60 0.79 6.75
CA ALA A 45 3.00 0.57 8.14
C ALA A 45 2.86 1.84 8.98
N VAL A 46 3.32 2.99 8.48
CA VAL A 46 3.14 4.28 9.15
C VAL A 46 1.65 4.57 9.34
N SER A 47 0.85 4.41 8.28
CA SER A 47 -0.58 4.67 8.35
C SER A 47 -1.25 3.78 9.39
N LEU A 48 -0.91 2.49 9.48
CA LEU A 48 -1.44 1.62 10.54
C LEU A 48 -1.03 2.05 11.95
N LEU A 49 0.14 2.68 12.12
CA LEU A 49 0.63 3.13 13.43
C LEU A 49 -0.02 4.43 13.88
N ILE A 50 -0.31 5.35 12.96
CA ILE A 50 -0.77 6.72 13.28
C ILE A 50 -2.13 7.08 12.69
N TRP A 51 -2.90 6.12 12.18
CA TRP A 51 -4.21 6.37 11.56
C TRP A 51 -5.16 7.15 12.47
N ASP A 52 -5.14 6.85 13.77
CA ASP A 52 -6.03 7.47 14.75
C ASP A 52 -5.62 8.89 15.16
N THR A 53 -4.50 9.41 14.64
CA THR A 53 -3.91 10.67 15.12
C THR A 53 -4.58 11.96 14.61
N GLY A 54 -5.68 11.86 13.85
CA GLY A 54 -6.51 13.01 13.43
C GLY A 54 -5.88 13.98 12.42
N PHE A 55 -4.54 14.02 12.33
CA PHE A 55 -3.80 14.79 11.31
C PHE A 55 -3.35 13.93 10.11
N TRP A 56 -3.48 12.60 10.20
CA TRP A 56 -3.07 11.64 9.17
C TRP A 56 -4.30 10.98 8.54
N THR A 57 -4.96 11.66 7.60
CA THR A 57 -6.32 11.33 7.14
C THR A 57 -6.44 11.21 5.61
N TRP A 58 -5.82 10.20 5.00
CA TRP A 58 -5.89 9.98 3.54
C TRP A 58 -6.15 8.54 3.14
#